data_AF-A0A0B3VYK8-F1
#
_entry.id   AF-A0A0B3VYK8-F1
#
_cell.length_a   1.000
_cell.length_b   1.000
_cell.length_c   1.000
_cell.angle_alpha   90.00
_cell.angle_beta   90.00
_cell.angle_gamma   90.00
#
_symmetry.space_group_name_H-M   'P 1'
#
loop_
_entity.id
_entity.type
_entity.pdbx_description
1 polymer ?
#
loop_
_entity_poly.entity_id
_entity_poly.type
_entity_poly.pdbx_seq_one_letter_code
_entity_poly.pdbx_strand_id
1 'polypeptide(L)'
;MNKISCDICMDLIPLVKDGIASEDSGNAVKKHINECETCNIIFDDFEEINKMNNENIKMNDRKVISKIKDQLAIGSMIMIILGSFIGVGISESEWMFYNVIIMPLIGGLGYFALKQKCYFVPVGIFILTYIWNSIKYIIEIKTNEMDFVAIMVSSGTWATIYTCLCILGLVIGFLLYIAFKKENK
;
A
#
# COMPACT_ATOMS: atom_id res chain seq x y z
N MET A 1 -57.87 14.55 4.60
CA MET A 1 -56.76 14.16 3.69
C MET A 1 -55.67 15.19 3.85
N ASN A 2 -54.57 14.83 4.52
CA ASN A 2 -53.47 15.76 4.82
C ASN A 2 -52.68 16.02 3.53
N LYS A 3 -53.02 17.11 2.83
CA LYS A 3 -52.12 17.66 1.82
C LYS A 3 -50.93 18.25 2.57
N ILE A 4 -49.73 17.72 2.29
CA ILE A 4 -48.49 18.32 2.79
C ILE A 4 -48.28 19.69 2.12
N SER A 5 -47.64 20.63 2.82
CA SER A 5 -47.28 21.92 2.24
C SER A 5 -46.15 21.79 1.22
N CYS A 6 -45.95 22.80 0.37
CA CYS A 6 -44.83 22.83 -0.57
C CYS A 6 -43.48 22.73 0.16
N ASP A 7 -43.33 23.41 1.30
CA ASP A 7 -42.09 23.35 2.10
C ASP A 7 -41.79 21.92 2.57
N ILE A 8 -42.81 21.24 3.13
CA ILE A 8 -42.68 19.84 3.56
C ILE A 8 -42.41 18.94 2.34
N CYS A 9 -43.03 19.21 1.20
CA CYS A 9 -42.77 18.46 -0.02
C CYS A 9 -41.30 18.61 -0.44
N MET A 10 -40.77 19.84 -0.52
CA MET A 10 -39.39 20.12 -0.90
C MET A 10 -38.37 19.46 0.04
N ASP A 11 -38.62 19.49 1.35
CA ASP A 11 -37.77 18.82 2.34
C ASP A 11 -37.74 17.29 2.16
N LEU A 12 -38.87 16.70 1.73
CA LEU A 12 -39.00 15.25 1.54
C LEU A 12 -38.50 14.78 0.16
N ILE A 13 -38.42 15.64 -0.86
CA ILE A 13 -37.98 15.27 -2.22
C ILE A 13 -36.62 14.53 -2.21
N PRO A 14 -35.56 15.03 -1.52
CA PRO A 14 -34.28 14.32 -1.44
C PRO A 14 -34.42 12.92 -0.83
N LEU A 15 -35.14 12.80 0.28
CA LEU A 15 -35.32 11.54 1.00
C LEU A 15 -36.11 10.50 0.18
N VAL A 16 -37.08 10.96 -0.60
CA VAL A 16 -37.89 10.10 -1.49
C VAL A 16 -37.06 9.64 -2.69
N LYS A 17 -36.25 10.52 -3.29
CA LYS A 17 -35.36 10.16 -4.41
C LYS A 17 -34.20 9.25 -3.96
N ASP A 18 -33.71 9.40 -2.73
CA ASP A 18 -32.67 8.56 -2.13
C ASP A 18 -33.20 7.18 -1.65
N GLY A 19 -34.52 6.96 -1.71
CA GLY A 19 -35.15 5.69 -1.34
C GLY A 19 -35.17 5.38 0.16
N ILE A 20 -34.91 6.38 1.01
CA ILE A 20 -34.85 6.26 2.47
C ILE A 20 -36.11 6.78 3.18
N ALA A 21 -37.00 7.47 2.45
CA ALA A 21 -38.30 7.88 2.97
C ALA A 21 -39.22 6.66 3.19
N SER A 22 -40.11 6.76 4.19
CA SER A 22 -41.17 5.77 4.37
C SER A 22 -42.15 5.77 3.19
N GLU A 23 -42.87 4.67 2.98
CA GLU A 23 -43.88 4.57 1.92
C GLU A 23 -44.95 5.66 2.03
N ASP A 24 -45.35 6.02 3.25
CA ASP A 24 -46.31 7.09 3.51
C ASP A 24 -45.81 8.45 3.04
N SER A 25 -44.56 8.79 3.36
CA SER A 25 -43.91 10.03 2.92
C SER A 25 -43.72 10.05 1.40
N GLY A 26 -43.34 8.92 0.80
CA GLY A 26 -43.22 8.79 -0.66
C GLY A 26 -44.54 8.99 -1.39
N ASN A 27 -45.63 8.42 -0.86
CA ASN A 27 -46.97 8.58 -1.41
C ASN A 27 -47.51 10.01 -1.25
N ALA A 28 -47.17 10.68 -0.15
CA ALA A 28 -47.54 12.07 0.09
C ALA A 28 -46.88 13.03 -0.93
N VAL A 29 -45.57 12.86 -1.18
CA VAL A 29 -44.83 13.65 -2.18
C VAL A 29 -45.36 13.40 -3.59
N LYS A 30 -45.56 12.12 -3.99
CA LYS A 30 -46.11 11.77 -5.32
C LYS A 30 -47.48 12.39 -5.57
N LYS A 31 -48.34 12.45 -4.56
CA LYS A 31 -49.64 13.13 -4.68
C LYS A 31 -49.49 14.64 -4.82
N HIS A 32 -48.58 15.25 -4.07
CA HIS A 32 -48.39 16.71 -4.08
C HIS A 32 -47.81 17.19 -5.42
N ILE A 33 -46.78 16.53 -5.96
CA ILE A 33 -46.15 16.94 -7.24
C ILE A 33 -47.11 16.82 -8.44
N ASN A 34 -48.05 15.87 -8.41
CA ASN A 34 -49.09 15.76 -9.45
C ASN A 34 -50.06 16.95 -9.46
N GLU A 35 -50.18 17.67 -8.34
CA GLU A 35 -51.09 18.81 -8.19
C GLU A 35 -50.35 20.17 -8.17
N CYS A 36 -49.02 20.17 -7.99
CA CYS A 36 -48.20 21.37 -7.86
C CYS A 36 -47.04 21.36 -8.86
N GLU A 37 -47.18 22.19 -9.90
CA GLU A 37 -46.19 22.33 -10.98
C GLU A 37 -44.80 22.75 -10.45
N THR A 38 -44.76 23.66 -9.47
CA THR A 38 -43.50 24.11 -8.86
C THR A 38 -42.73 22.97 -8.17
N CYS A 39 -43.44 22.13 -7.40
CA CYS A 39 -42.80 21.00 -6.72
C CYS A 39 -42.43 19.88 -7.69
N ASN A 40 -43.16 19.74 -8.82
CA ASN A 40 -42.80 18.79 -9.87
C ASN A 40 -41.50 19.18 -10.57
N ILE A 41 -41.33 20.46 -10.92
CA ILE A 41 -40.08 20.96 -11.52
C ILE A 41 -38.89 20.71 -10.60
N ILE A 42 -39.02 21.00 -9.30
CA ILE A 42 -37.96 20.76 -8.31
C ILE A 42 -37.64 19.27 -8.19
N PHE A 43 -38.63 18.39 -8.28
CA PHE A 43 -38.45 16.94 -8.24
C PHE A 43 -37.68 16.41 -9.46
N ASP A 44 -37.90 17.00 -10.63
CA ASP A 44 -37.21 16.64 -11.87
C ASP A 44 -35.78 17.23 -11.93
N ASP A 45 -35.60 18.49 -11.51
CA ASP A 45 -34.29 19.15 -11.42
C ASP A 45 -33.33 18.38 -10.50
N PHE A 46 -33.86 17.83 -9.39
CA PHE A 46 -33.07 16.99 -8.48
C PHE A 46 -32.56 15.70 -9.15
N GLU A 47 -33.30 15.15 -10.12
CA GLU A 47 -32.89 13.97 -10.88
C GLU A 47 -31.72 14.28 -11.83
N GLU A 48 -31.75 15.43 -12.52
CA GLU A 48 -30.64 15.88 -13.36
C GLU A 48 -29.39 16.21 -12.54
N ILE A 49 -29.55 16.89 -11.39
CA ILE A 49 -28.46 17.20 -10.47
C ILE A 49 -27.83 15.92 -9.92
N ASN A 50 -28.63 14.93 -9.50
CA ASN A 50 -28.11 13.66 -9.02
C ASN A 50 -27.43 12.84 -10.12
N LYS A 51 -27.90 12.92 -11.37
CA LYS A 51 -27.28 12.23 -12.50
C LYS A 51 -25.94 12.86 -12.87
N MET A 52 -25.85 14.19 -12.94
CA MET A 52 -24.59 14.92 -13.13
C MET A 52 -23.61 14.69 -11.98
N ASN A 53 -24.09 14.68 -10.74
CA ASN A 53 -23.24 14.39 -9.58
C ASN A 53 -22.76 12.93 -9.57
N ASN A 54 -23.59 11.95 -9.94
CA ASN A 54 -23.16 10.55 -10.01
C ASN A 54 -22.15 10.28 -11.15
N GLU A 55 -22.25 11.01 -12.27
CA GLU A 55 -21.26 10.91 -13.35
C GLU A 55 -19.91 11.54 -12.96
N ASN A 56 -19.93 12.66 -12.22
CA ASN A 56 -18.73 13.33 -11.70
C ASN A 56 -18.14 12.65 -10.44
N ILE A 57 -18.98 11.96 -9.65
CA ILE A 57 -18.62 11.19 -8.44
C ILE A 57 -18.49 9.69 -8.77
N LYS A 58 -18.33 9.30 -10.04
CA LYS A 58 -17.51 8.11 -10.33
C LYS A 58 -16.05 8.47 -10.12
N MET A 59 -15.69 8.77 -8.86
CA MET A 59 -14.29 8.66 -8.43
C MET A 59 -13.87 7.26 -8.85
N ASN A 60 -12.91 7.20 -9.76
CA ASN A 60 -12.36 5.95 -10.21
C ASN A 60 -11.54 5.42 -9.03
N ASP A 61 -12.20 4.76 -8.07
CA ASP A 61 -11.59 4.23 -6.84
C ASP A 61 -10.34 3.42 -7.16
N ARG A 62 -10.32 2.77 -8.33
CA ARG A 62 -9.15 2.05 -8.84
C ARG A 62 -7.95 2.98 -9.10
N LYS A 63 -8.15 4.18 -9.64
CA LYS A 63 -7.09 5.19 -9.87
C LYS A 63 -6.56 5.80 -8.57
N VAL A 64 -7.42 5.98 -7.55
CA VAL A 64 -6.98 6.49 -6.25
C VAL A 64 -6.21 5.42 -5.49
N ILE A 65 -6.74 4.20 -5.45
CA ILE A 65 -6.08 3.05 -4.83
C ILE A 65 -4.76 2.70 -5.54
N SER A 66 -4.68 2.81 -6.87
CA SER A 66 -3.43 2.56 -7.59
C SER A 66 -2.36 3.59 -7.23
N LYS A 67 -2.70 4.88 -7.16
CA LYS A 67 -1.76 5.94 -6.74
C LYS A 67 -1.22 5.72 -5.33
N ILE A 68 -2.08 5.30 -4.39
CA ILE A 68 -1.66 5.00 -3.01
C ILE A 68 -0.70 3.80 -2.99
N LYS A 69 -1.02 2.73 -3.74
CA LYS A 69 -0.15 1.56 -3.86
C LYS A 69 1.21 1.90 -4.47
N ASP A 70 1.23 2.74 -5.49
CA ASP A 70 2.46 3.16 -6.15
C ASP A 70 3.33 4.01 -5.21
N GLN A 71 2.74 4.94 -4.46
CA GLN A 71 3.46 5.73 -3.45
C GLN A 71 4.06 4.86 -2.34
N LEU A 72 3.31 3.88 -1.83
CA LEU A 72 3.79 2.92 -0.84
C LEU A 72 4.91 2.03 -1.38
N ALA A 73 4.83 1.62 -2.64
CA ALA A 73 5.87 0.84 -3.30
C ALA A 73 7.17 1.64 -3.47
N ILE A 74 7.08 2.92 -3.85
CA ILE A 74 8.23 3.83 -3.97
C ILE A 74 8.88 4.04 -2.61
N GLY A 75 8.10 4.35 -1.57
CA GLY A 75 8.62 4.51 -0.21
C GLY A 75 9.31 3.24 0.31
N SER A 76 8.73 2.07 0.03
CA SER A 76 9.33 0.79 0.38
C SER A 76 10.64 0.54 -0.38
N MET A 77 10.73 0.90 -1.66
CA MET A 77 11.98 0.82 -2.43
C MET A 77 13.09 1.68 -1.83
N ILE A 78 12.77 2.91 -1.43
CA ILE A 78 13.74 3.81 -0.80
C ILE A 78 14.26 3.19 0.52
N MET A 79 13.35 2.65 1.34
CA MET A 79 13.71 1.98 2.60
C MET A 79 14.58 0.73 2.38
N ILE A 80 14.27 -0.06 1.34
CA ILE A 80 15.09 -1.21 0.96
C ILE A 80 16.51 -0.76 0.60
N ILE A 81 16.66 0.25 -0.25
CA ILE A 81 17.97 0.74 -0.70
C ILE A 81 18.76 1.27 0.49
N LEU A 82 18.20 2.22 1.25
CA LEU A 82 18.88 2.83 2.39
C LEU A 82 19.20 1.79 3.47
N GLY A 83 18.23 0.93 3.81
CA GLY A 83 18.42 -0.13 4.78
C GLY A 83 19.51 -1.11 4.36
N SER A 84 19.61 -1.44 3.06
CA SER A 84 20.65 -2.32 2.53
C SER A 84 22.03 -1.71 2.70
N PHE A 85 22.20 -0.43 2.34
CA PHE A 85 23.48 0.26 2.50
C PHE A 85 23.87 0.42 3.97
N ILE A 86 22.92 0.82 4.83
CA ILE A 86 23.17 0.95 6.27
C ILE A 86 23.55 -0.40 6.86
N GLY A 87 22.76 -1.44 6.59
CA GLY A 87 22.99 -2.77 7.14
C GLY A 87 24.32 -3.38 6.71
N VAL A 88 24.66 -3.28 5.42
CA VAL A 88 25.97 -3.72 4.93
C VAL A 88 27.10 -2.85 5.49
N GLY A 89 26.91 -1.52 5.58
CA GLY A 89 27.93 -0.58 6.06
C GLY A 89 28.31 -0.77 7.53
N ILE A 90 27.39 -1.21 8.38
CA ILE A 90 27.66 -1.51 9.80
C ILE A 90 28.19 -2.93 10.04
N SER A 91 28.50 -3.69 8.98
CA SER A 91 29.06 -5.04 9.12
C SER A 91 30.39 -5.01 9.86
N GLU A 92 30.59 -5.97 10.76
CA GLU A 92 31.79 -6.08 11.61
C GLU A 92 32.03 -4.86 12.54
N SER A 93 30.99 -4.05 12.76
CA SER A 93 31.00 -3.01 13.80
C SER A 93 30.27 -3.49 15.05
N GLU A 94 30.36 -2.71 16.13
CA GLU A 94 29.59 -2.93 17.36
C GLU A 94 28.07 -2.99 17.10
N TRP A 95 27.60 -2.31 16.06
CA TRP A 95 26.18 -2.21 15.69
C TRP A 95 25.68 -3.33 14.79
N MET A 96 26.54 -4.29 14.42
CA MET A 96 26.23 -5.35 13.48
C MET A 96 25.00 -6.20 13.87
N PHE A 97 24.73 -6.36 15.16
CA PHE A 97 23.57 -7.11 15.64
C PHE A 97 22.22 -6.52 15.20
N TYR A 98 22.17 -5.23 14.81
CA TYR A 98 20.95 -4.66 14.23
C TYR A 98 20.57 -5.30 12.89
N ASN A 99 21.51 -5.94 12.19
CA ASN A 99 21.21 -6.67 10.95
C ASN A 99 20.28 -7.87 11.14
N VAL A 100 20.14 -8.38 12.36
CA VAL A 100 19.13 -9.39 12.71
C VAL A 100 17.71 -8.86 12.51
N ILE A 101 17.51 -7.54 12.59
CA ILE A 101 16.20 -6.89 12.37
C ILE A 101 16.17 -6.25 10.97
N ILE A 102 17.22 -5.54 10.58
CA ILE A 102 17.27 -4.78 9.33
C ILE A 102 17.13 -5.71 8.11
N MET A 103 17.87 -6.82 8.05
CA MET A 103 17.86 -7.69 6.87
C MET A 103 16.52 -8.40 6.67
N PRO A 104 15.88 -8.98 7.72
CA PRO A 104 14.52 -9.51 7.57
C PRO A 104 13.49 -8.43 7.23
N LEU A 105 13.61 -7.21 7.78
CA LEU A 105 12.70 -6.11 7.47
C LEU A 105 12.80 -5.71 5.99
N ILE A 106 14.02 -5.60 5.44
CA ILE A 106 14.25 -5.36 4.02
C ILE A 106 13.64 -6.47 3.16
N GLY A 107 13.84 -7.74 3.54
CA GLY A 107 13.23 -8.87 2.87
C GLY A 107 11.70 -8.78 2.86
N GLY A 108 11.09 -8.52 4.01
CA GLY A 108 9.63 -8.38 4.15
C GLY A 108 9.06 -7.23 3.33
N LEU A 109 9.67 -6.03 3.41
CA LEU A 109 9.29 -4.89 2.57
C LEU A 109 9.48 -5.19 1.08
N GLY A 110 10.54 -5.90 0.73
CA GLY A 110 10.83 -6.38 -0.62
C GLY A 110 9.72 -7.24 -1.20
N TYR A 111 9.13 -8.12 -0.38
CA TYR A 111 7.98 -8.92 -0.79
C TYR A 111 6.78 -8.05 -1.16
N PHE A 112 6.43 -7.07 -0.32
CA PHE A 112 5.27 -6.20 -0.57
C PHE A 112 5.50 -5.23 -1.74
N ALA A 113 6.71 -4.71 -1.90
CA ALA A 113 7.07 -3.78 -2.96
C ALA A 113 7.14 -4.44 -4.35
N LEU A 114 7.78 -5.60 -4.45
CA LEU A 114 8.11 -6.23 -5.74
C LEU A 114 7.24 -7.46 -6.08
N LYS A 115 6.45 -7.97 -5.14
CA LYS A 115 5.56 -9.13 -5.29
C LYS A 115 6.26 -10.31 -5.99
N GLN A 116 5.92 -10.61 -7.24
CA GLN A 116 6.49 -11.72 -8.02
C GLN A 116 7.99 -11.58 -8.28
N LYS A 117 8.53 -10.35 -8.24
CA LYS A 117 9.95 -10.04 -8.44
C LYS A 117 10.73 -9.95 -7.12
N CYS A 118 10.19 -10.47 -6.01
CA CYS A 118 10.83 -10.37 -4.70
C CYS A 118 12.18 -11.10 -4.61
N TYR A 119 12.45 -12.07 -5.50
CA TYR A 119 13.73 -12.79 -5.55
C TYR A 119 14.93 -11.89 -5.89
N PHE A 120 14.71 -10.73 -6.52
CA PHE A 120 15.79 -9.77 -6.80
C PHE A 120 16.39 -9.16 -5.54
N VAL A 121 15.62 -9.07 -4.44
CA VAL A 121 16.08 -8.47 -3.19
C VAL A 121 17.22 -9.27 -2.55
N PRO A 122 17.07 -10.58 -2.26
CA PRO A 122 18.16 -11.38 -1.68
C PRO A 122 19.35 -11.50 -2.63
N VAL A 123 19.14 -11.58 -3.94
CA VAL A 123 20.23 -11.57 -4.93
C VAL A 123 21.00 -10.24 -4.88
N GLY A 124 20.28 -9.11 -4.81
CA GLY A 124 20.86 -7.79 -4.66
C GLY A 124 21.65 -7.64 -3.35
N ILE A 125 21.10 -8.12 -2.22
CA ILE A 125 21.79 -8.14 -0.92
C ILE A 125 23.06 -8.97 -0.98
N PHE A 126 23.02 -10.16 -1.58
CA PHE A 126 24.19 -11.02 -1.73
C PHE A 126 25.30 -10.30 -2.48
N ILE A 127 24.99 -9.76 -3.67
CA ILE A 127 25.95 -9.06 -4.52
C ILE A 127 26.51 -7.82 -3.81
N LEU A 128 25.64 -7.00 -3.22
CA LEU A 128 26.04 -5.78 -2.51
C LEU A 128 26.98 -6.09 -1.35
N THR A 129 26.61 -7.05 -0.50
CA THR A 129 27.41 -7.44 0.67
C THR A 129 28.75 -8.02 0.24
N TYR A 130 28.76 -8.89 -0.77
CA TYR A 130 29.97 -9.51 -1.28
C TYR A 130 30.95 -8.48 -1.84
N ILE A 131 30.46 -7.57 -2.70
CA ILE A 131 31.29 -6.52 -3.30
C ILE A 131 31.81 -5.56 -2.23
N TRP A 132 30.94 -5.12 -1.33
CA TRP A 132 31.32 -4.18 -0.26
C TRP A 132 32.44 -4.74 0.62
N ASN A 133 32.26 -5.95 1.14
CA ASN A 133 33.27 -6.58 2.00
C ASN A 133 34.55 -6.92 1.23
N SER A 134 34.46 -7.33 -0.03
CA SER A 134 35.65 -7.58 -0.85
C SER A 134 36.47 -6.31 -1.04
N ILE A 135 35.83 -5.17 -1.33
CA ILE A 135 36.51 -3.88 -1.44
C ILE A 135 37.12 -3.49 -0.09
N LYS A 136 36.36 -3.61 1.01
CA LYS A 136 36.83 -3.30 2.36
C LYS A 136 38.11 -4.07 2.70
N TYR A 137 38.10 -5.39 2.54
CA TYR A 137 39.25 -6.23 2.87
C TYR A 137 40.45 -6.01 1.94
N ILE A 138 40.23 -5.68 0.66
CA ILE A 138 41.31 -5.33 -0.26
C ILE A 138 41.99 -4.02 0.17
N ILE A 139 41.23 -3.04 0.68
CA ILE A 139 41.79 -1.79 1.21
C ILE A 139 42.58 -2.06 2.51
N GLU A 140 42.09 -2.97 3.35
CA GLU A 140 42.68 -3.35 4.64
C GLU A 140 43.76 -4.46 4.53
N ILE A 141 44.19 -4.84 3.32
CA ILE A 141 45.15 -5.94 3.12
C ILE A 141 46.47 -5.70 3.87
N LYS A 142 46.90 -4.43 3.97
CA LYS A 142 48.15 -4.04 4.65
C LYS A 142 48.09 -4.19 6.16
N THR A 143 46.90 -4.20 6.75
CA THR A 143 46.71 -4.27 8.20
C THR A 143 46.37 -5.68 8.67
N ASN A 144 45.68 -6.47 7.84
CA ASN A 144 45.12 -7.76 8.25
C ASN A 144 45.90 -8.99 7.76
N GLU A 145 46.95 -8.81 6.94
CA GLU A 145 47.79 -9.90 6.36
C GLU A 145 46.97 -11.06 5.77
N MET A 146 45.75 -10.79 5.29
CA MET A 146 44.87 -11.82 4.75
C MET A 146 45.25 -12.17 3.31
N ASP A 147 45.38 -13.46 3.04
CA ASP A 147 45.51 -13.97 1.68
C ASP A 147 44.22 -13.77 0.86
N PHE A 148 44.36 -13.73 -0.47
CA PHE A 148 43.24 -13.51 -1.39
C PHE A 148 42.09 -14.53 -1.23
N VAL A 149 42.41 -15.79 -0.91
CA VAL A 149 41.41 -16.83 -0.66
C VAL A 149 40.60 -16.51 0.60
N ALA A 150 41.25 -16.04 1.66
CA ALA A 150 40.57 -15.66 2.90
C ALA A 150 39.61 -14.49 2.67
N ILE A 151 40.01 -13.50 1.87
CA ILE A 151 39.15 -12.37 1.49
C ILE A 151 37.87 -12.86 0.81
N MET A 152 37.98 -13.75 -0.18
CA MET A 152 36.82 -14.26 -0.92
C MET A 152 35.90 -15.11 -0.04
N VAL A 153 36.48 -15.95 0.82
CA VAL A 153 35.72 -16.79 1.75
C VAL A 153 35.00 -15.92 2.79
N SER A 154 35.68 -14.99 3.43
CA SER A 154 35.10 -14.09 4.44
C SER A 154 33.97 -13.24 3.84
N SER A 155 34.18 -12.64 2.67
CA SER A 155 33.12 -11.90 1.95
C SER A 155 31.91 -12.79 1.64
N GLY A 156 32.16 -14.03 1.21
CA GLY A 156 31.11 -15.01 0.92
C GLY A 156 30.31 -15.42 2.16
N THR A 157 30.96 -15.59 3.32
CA THR A 157 30.27 -15.95 4.56
C THR A 157 29.28 -14.86 5.00
N TRP A 158 29.71 -13.60 5.03
CA TRP A 158 28.83 -12.47 5.36
C TRP A 158 27.67 -12.33 4.38
N ALA A 159 27.94 -12.40 3.07
CA ALA A 159 26.91 -12.33 2.05
C ALA A 159 25.86 -13.43 2.22
N THR A 160 26.30 -14.65 2.57
CA THR A 160 25.40 -15.78 2.82
C THR A 160 24.53 -15.54 4.05
N ILE A 161 25.10 -15.10 5.17
CA ILE A 161 24.36 -14.83 6.42
C ILE A 161 23.26 -13.79 6.19
N TYR A 162 23.60 -12.65 5.58
CA TYR A 162 22.61 -11.58 5.34
C TYR A 162 21.57 -11.97 4.31
N THR A 163 21.94 -12.76 3.31
CA THR A 163 20.98 -13.30 2.34
C THR A 163 20.00 -14.26 3.01
N CYS A 164 20.46 -15.13 3.91
CA CYS A 164 19.57 -16.01 4.69
C CYS A 164 18.59 -15.22 5.56
N LEU A 165 19.06 -14.18 6.25
CA LEU A 165 18.19 -13.28 7.04
C LEU A 165 17.18 -12.54 6.14
N CYS A 166 17.61 -12.06 4.98
CA CYS A 166 16.72 -11.44 4.00
C CYS A 166 15.66 -12.41 3.49
N ILE A 167 16.02 -13.67 3.21
CA ILE A 167 15.08 -14.72 2.79
C ILE A 167 14.08 -15.02 3.91
N LEU A 168 14.52 -15.07 5.16
CA LEU A 168 13.62 -15.22 6.31
C LEU A 168 12.58 -14.08 6.33
N GLY A 169 13.03 -12.84 6.09
CA GLY A 169 12.15 -11.68 5.91
C GLY A 169 11.12 -11.85 4.78
N LEU A 170 11.55 -12.34 3.62
CA LEU A 170 10.66 -12.64 2.49
C LEU A 170 9.58 -13.67 2.87
N VAL A 171 9.97 -14.73 3.59
CA VAL A 171 9.04 -15.76 4.07
C VAL A 171 8.03 -15.16 5.04
N ILE A 172 8.45 -14.30 5.96
CA ILE A 172 7.54 -13.57 6.87
C ILE A 172 6.54 -12.73 6.05
N GLY A 173 7.03 -11.95 5.09
CA GLY A 173 6.18 -11.13 4.21
C GLY A 173 5.15 -11.97 3.43
N PHE A 174 5.57 -13.13 2.92
CA PHE A 174 4.69 -14.09 2.25
C PHE A 174 3.60 -14.65 3.18
N LEU A 175 3.96 -15.05 4.40
CA LEU A 175 3.00 -15.57 5.38
C LEU A 175 1.98 -14.51 5.79
N LEU A 176 2.43 -13.26 6.02
CA LEU A 176 1.54 -12.14 6.32
C LEU A 176 0.57 -11.85 5.16
N TYR A 177 1.05 -11.90 3.92
CA TYR A 177 0.19 -11.75 2.75
C TYR A 177 -0.91 -12.81 2.69
N ILE A 178 -0.60 -14.06 3.00
CA ILE A 178 -1.60 -15.14 3.08
C ILE A 178 -2.61 -14.86 4.20
N ALA A 179 -2.13 -14.48 5.39
CA ALA A 179 -2.99 -14.20 6.54
C ALA A 179 -4.01 -13.10 6.22
N PHE A 180 -3.57 -11.94 5.71
CA PHE A 180 -4.46 -10.84 5.35
C PHE A 180 -5.37 -11.16 4.16
N LYS A 181 -4.94 -12.01 3.23
CA LYS A 181 -5.79 -12.45 2.12
C LYS A 181 -6.94 -13.35 2.60
N LYS A 182 -6.73 -14.13 3.65
CA LYS A 182 -7.73 -15.04 4.22
C LYS A 182 -8.86 -14.27 4.94
N GLU A 183 -8.57 -13.14 5.56
CA GLU A 183 -9.57 -12.31 6.26
C GLU A 183 -10.52 -11.56 5.32
N ASN A 184 -10.13 -11.37 4.05
CA ASN A 184 -10.92 -10.65 3.05
C ASN A 184 -11.81 -11.56 2.17
N LYS A 185 -12.00 -12.82 2.55
CA LYS A 185 -12.91 -13.78 1.90
C LYS A 185 -13.96 -14.26 2.89
#